data_AF-A0A525DD49-F1
#
_entry.id   AF-A0A525DD49-F1
#
_cell.length_a   1.000
_cell.length_b   1.000
_cell.length_c   1.000
_cell.angle_alpha   90.00
_cell.angle_beta   90.00
_cell.angle_gamma   90.00
#
_symmetry.space_group_name_H-M   'P 1'
#
loop_
_entity.id
_entity.type
_entity.pdbx_description
1 polymer ?
#
loop_
_entity_poly.entity_id
_entity_poly.type
_entity_poly.pdbx_seq_one_letter_code
_entity_poly.pdbx_strand_id
1 'polypeptide(L)'
;MKCAHKQITLYWSGELSAEQMAKVREHLRDCKYCAQYLDELQALASDIQALPELDPGKNLVLNAVRQIAPEAHQPPVRRVAILATVTGLLLVGIAVWTYLPRNTQQLRPSILQADGRWGEDSKEEIRIAAVKNRLQILKRRQHLTFPSRPARFPGIEKEIHGMQHRVSRISTCMTERCPRSFREILIHKRRKG
;
A
#
# COMPACT_ATOMS: atom_id res chain seq x y z
N MET A 1 21.71 -30.78 10.74
CA MET A 1 20.83 -29.59 10.86
C MET A 1 19.44 -30.03 11.29
N LYS A 2 18.66 -29.16 11.95
CA LYS A 2 17.23 -29.44 12.19
C LYS A 2 16.47 -29.31 10.87
N CYS A 3 15.52 -30.21 10.60
CA CYS A 3 14.65 -30.16 9.42
C CYS A 3 13.82 -28.87 9.46
N ALA A 4 14.27 -27.82 8.78
CA ALA A 4 13.59 -26.54 8.74
C ALA A 4 13.01 -26.34 7.33
N HIS A 5 11.70 -26.53 7.17
CA HIS A 5 11.01 -26.41 5.87
C HIS A 5 11.34 -25.09 5.14
N LYS A 6 11.47 -23.99 5.88
CA LYS A 6 11.83 -22.68 5.31
C LYS A 6 13.13 -22.72 4.49
N GLN A 7 14.13 -23.49 4.91
CA GLN A 7 15.39 -23.58 4.17
C GLN A 7 15.25 -24.40 2.88
N ILE A 8 14.37 -25.40 2.85
CA ILE A 8 14.09 -26.16 1.64
C ILE A 8 13.33 -25.30 0.63
N THR A 9 12.37 -24.49 1.08
CA THR A 9 11.66 -23.54 0.19
C THR A 9 12.60 -22.50 -0.40
N LEU A 10 13.51 -21.92 0.41
CA LEU A 10 14.53 -20.97 -0.09
C LEU A 10 15.55 -21.64 -1.02
N TYR A 11 15.87 -22.91 -0.77
CA TYR A 11 16.70 -23.70 -1.68
C TYR A 11 16.00 -23.89 -3.03
N TRP A 12 14.72 -24.24 -3.02
CA TRP A 12 13.91 -24.42 -4.22
C TRP A 12 13.72 -23.11 -5.01
N SER A 13 13.55 -21.96 -4.35
CA SER A 13 13.45 -20.65 -5.01
C SER A 13 14.79 -20.07 -5.49
N GLY A 14 15.92 -20.70 -5.14
CA GLY A 14 17.25 -20.22 -5.52
C GLY A 14 17.74 -19.00 -4.72
N GLU A 15 17.12 -18.68 -3.58
CA GLU A 15 17.44 -17.50 -2.76
C GLU A 15 18.56 -17.71 -1.74
N LEU A 16 19.06 -18.95 -1.59
CA LEU A 16 20.16 -19.25 -0.67
C LEU A 16 21.53 -18.86 -1.21
N SER A 17 22.47 -18.53 -0.32
CA SER A 17 23.88 -18.39 -0.71
C SER A 17 24.50 -19.73 -1.10
N ALA A 18 25.61 -19.71 -1.84
CA ALA A 18 26.29 -20.94 -2.30
C ALA A 18 26.68 -21.89 -1.14
N GLU A 19 27.16 -21.33 -0.01
CA GLU A 19 27.49 -22.10 1.18
C GLU A 19 26.25 -22.74 1.83
N GLN A 20 25.13 -22.02 1.88
CA GLN A 20 23.88 -22.52 2.42
C GLN A 20 23.29 -23.62 1.53
N MET A 21 23.35 -23.44 0.20
CA MET A 21 22.95 -24.48 -0.75
C MET A 21 23.74 -25.78 -0.58
N ALA A 22 25.04 -25.70 -0.29
CA ALA A 22 25.88 -26.88 -0.05
C ALA A 22 25.42 -27.64 1.22
N LYS A 23 25.17 -26.92 2.32
CA LYS A 23 24.65 -27.49 3.57
C LYS A 23 23.27 -28.12 3.41
N VAL A 24 22.38 -27.48 2.65
CA VAL A 24 21.06 -28.04 2.37
C VAL A 24 21.16 -29.28 1.48
N ARG A 25 22.04 -29.28 0.47
CA ARG A 25 22.30 -30.47 -0.36
C ARG A 25 22.82 -31.65 0.42
N GLU A 26 23.74 -31.42 1.36
CA GLU A 26 24.23 -32.46 2.27
C GLU A 26 23.06 -33.00 3.12
N HIS A 27 22.26 -32.11 3.72
CA HIS A 27 21.10 -32.51 4.52
C HIS A 27 20.05 -33.32 3.73
N LEU A 28 19.79 -32.96 2.46
CA LEU A 28 18.86 -33.66 1.58
C LEU A 28 19.31 -35.10 1.27
N ARG A 29 20.63 -35.38 1.30
CA ARG A 29 21.15 -36.75 1.13
C ARG A 29 20.84 -37.63 2.35
N ASP A 30 20.88 -37.04 3.55
CA ASP A 30 20.69 -37.77 4.80
C ASP A 30 19.23 -37.86 5.24
N CYS A 31 18.40 -36.86 4.91
CA CYS A 31 17.03 -36.74 5.39
C CYS A 31 16.00 -37.03 4.29
N LYS A 32 15.48 -38.26 4.27
CA LYS A 32 14.44 -38.70 3.32
C LYS A 32 13.18 -37.84 3.34
N TYR A 33 12.78 -37.34 4.52
CA TYR A 33 11.59 -36.50 4.64
C TYR A 33 11.75 -35.15 3.93
N CYS A 34 12.91 -34.50 4.08
CA CYS A 34 13.17 -33.25 3.38
C CYS A 34 13.37 -33.44 1.87
N ALA A 35 13.93 -34.59 1.44
CA ALA A 35 14.01 -34.95 0.03
C ALA A 35 12.61 -35.12 -0.57
N GLN A 36 11.74 -35.91 0.07
CA GLN A 36 10.36 -36.09 -0.37
C GLN A 36 9.59 -34.76 -0.46
N TYR A 37 9.74 -33.88 0.53
CA TYR A 37 9.11 -32.56 0.50
C TYR A 37 9.60 -31.70 -0.69
N LEU A 38 10.88 -31.78 -1.05
CA LEU A 38 11.41 -31.11 -2.23
C LEU A 38 10.83 -31.70 -3.53
N ASP A 39 10.70 -33.02 -3.60
CA ASP A 39 10.08 -33.70 -4.75
C ASP A 39 8.60 -33.29 -4.92
N GLU A 40 7.85 -33.18 -3.82
CA GLU A 40 6.47 -32.69 -3.81
C GLU A 40 6.36 -31.24 -4.32
N LEU A 41 7.29 -30.36 -3.93
CA LEU A 41 7.36 -28.98 -4.45
C LEU A 41 7.67 -28.95 -5.95
N GLN A 42 8.57 -29.81 -6.43
CA GLN A 42 8.90 -29.92 -7.85
C GLN A 42 7.73 -30.46 -8.68
N ALA A 43 7.02 -31.47 -8.17
CA ALA A 43 5.82 -32.00 -8.81
C ALA A 43 4.73 -30.92 -8.93
N LEU A 44 4.45 -30.18 -7.84
CA LEU A 44 3.49 -29.08 -7.85
C LEU A 44 3.87 -27.99 -8.86
N ALA A 45 5.16 -27.67 -8.96
CA ALA A 45 5.64 -26.69 -9.94
C ALA A 45 5.43 -27.16 -11.38
N SER A 46 5.67 -28.45 -11.65
CA SER A 46 5.41 -29.08 -12.93
C SER A 46 3.91 -29.05 -13.27
N ASP A 47 3.04 -29.34 -12.31
CA ASP A 47 1.60 -29.30 -12.50
C ASP A 47 1.11 -27.88 -12.83
N ILE A 48 1.65 -26.85 -12.14
CA ILE A 48 1.34 -25.45 -12.43
C ILE A 48 1.82 -25.04 -13.82
N GLN A 49 3.01 -25.49 -14.24
CA GLN A 49 3.54 -25.21 -15.59
C GLN A 49 2.78 -25.94 -16.69
N ALA A 50 2.16 -27.08 -16.38
CA ALA A 50 1.32 -27.83 -17.31
C ALA A 50 -0.07 -27.21 -17.50
N LEU A 51 -0.47 -26.25 -16.66
CA LEU A 51 -1.72 -25.53 -16.86
C LEU A 51 -1.68 -24.76 -18.19
N PRO A 52 -2.80 -24.74 -18.94
CA PRO A 52 -2.86 -24.01 -20.20
C PRO A 52 -2.58 -22.52 -19.94
N GLU A 53 -1.75 -21.93 -20.77
CA GLU A 53 -1.49 -20.49 -20.73
C GLU A 53 -2.79 -19.75 -21.05
N LEU A 54 -3.34 -19.07 -20.05
CA LEU A 54 -4.52 -18.23 -20.19
C LEU A 54 -4.08 -16.94 -20.88
N ASP A 55 -4.47 -16.75 -22.14
CA ASP A 55 -4.31 -15.47 -22.83
C ASP A 55 -5.19 -14.41 -22.12
N PRO A 56 -4.61 -13.45 -21.39
CA PRO A 56 -5.40 -12.40 -20.77
C PRO A 56 -6.03 -11.57 -21.88
N GLY A 57 -7.35 -11.69 -22.05
CA GLY A 57 -8.06 -11.01 -23.13
C GLY A 57 -7.65 -9.54 -23.23
N LYS A 58 -7.43 -9.05 -24.46
CA LYS A 58 -6.78 -7.75 -24.78
C LYS A 58 -7.18 -6.55 -23.90
N ASN A 59 -8.43 -6.54 -23.43
CA ASN A 59 -8.96 -5.50 -22.53
C ASN A 59 -8.27 -5.48 -21.15
N LEU A 60 -7.83 -6.62 -20.62
CA LEU A 60 -7.11 -6.70 -19.34
C LEU A 60 -5.74 -6.04 -19.44
N VAL A 61 -4.99 -6.31 -20.52
CA VAL A 61 -3.69 -5.67 -20.76
C VAL A 61 -3.87 -4.17 -20.93
N LEU A 62 -4.86 -3.72 -21.71
CA LEU A 62 -5.16 -2.29 -21.88
C LEU A 62 -5.54 -1.61 -20.56
N ASN A 63 -6.32 -2.28 -19.71
CA ASN A 63 -6.71 -1.74 -18.41
C ASN A 63 -5.53 -1.70 -17.43
N ALA A 64 -4.70 -2.74 -17.40
CA ALA A 64 -3.48 -2.78 -16.59
C ALA A 64 -2.48 -1.69 -17.03
N VAL A 65 -2.26 -1.55 -18.33
CA VAL A 65 -1.40 -0.50 -18.89
C VAL A 65 -1.97 0.88 -18.56
N ARG A 66 -3.29 1.11 -18.60
CA ARG A 66 -3.85 2.40 -18.17
C ARG A 66 -3.68 2.71 -16.69
N GLN A 67 -3.69 1.68 -15.82
CA GLN A 67 -3.48 1.86 -14.39
C GLN A 67 -2.00 2.07 -14.04
N ILE A 68 -1.10 1.40 -14.76
CA ILE A 68 0.34 1.48 -14.54
C ILE A 68 0.94 2.63 -15.34
N ALA A 69 0.28 3.10 -16.40
CA ALA A 69 0.68 4.27 -17.17
C ALA A 69 0.91 5.39 -16.16
N PRO A 70 2.18 5.74 -15.89
CA PRO A 70 2.49 6.78 -14.94
C PRO A 70 1.74 8.00 -15.44
N GLU A 71 0.96 8.66 -14.57
CA GLU A 71 0.17 9.84 -14.91
C GLU A 71 0.90 10.62 -15.99
N ALA A 72 0.43 10.46 -17.24
CA ALA A 72 1.20 10.85 -18.41
C ALA A 72 1.60 12.29 -18.16
N HIS A 73 2.91 12.51 -18.02
CA HIS A 73 3.50 13.77 -17.60
C HIS A 73 2.65 14.89 -18.16
N GLN A 74 1.87 15.55 -17.30
CA GLN A 74 0.99 16.61 -17.76
C GLN A 74 1.87 17.54 -18.59
N PRO A 75 1.55 17.75 -19.89
CA PRO A 75 2.45 18.46 -20.76
C PRO A 75 2.80 19.80 -20.10
N PRO A 76 4.04 20.29 -20.22
CA PRO A 76 4.52 21.47 -19.50
C PRO A 76 3.76 22.76 -19.85
N VAL A 77 2.69 22.69 -20.66
CA VAL A 77 1.79 23.79 -21.00
C VAL A 77 1.32 24.57 -19.77
N ARG A 78 1.09 23.92 -18.62
CA ARG A 78 0.71 24.64 -17.39
C ARG A 78 1.86 25.46 -16.82
N ARG A 79 3.11 24.99 -16.92
CA ARG A 79 4.30 25.73 -16.49
C ARG A 79 4.63 26.87 -17.45
N VAL A 80 4.49 26.63 -18.76
CA VAL A 80 4.70 27.65 -19.81
C VAL A 80 3.66 28.76 -19.71
N ALA A 81 2.39 28.43 -19.45
CA ALA A 81 1.33 29.41 -19.25
C ALA A 81 1.60 30.32 -18.04
N ILE A 82 2.07 29.75 -16.92
CA ILE A 82 2.42 30.54 -15.72
C ILE A 82 3.58 31.49 -16.03
N LEU A 83 4.65 31.01 -16.67
CA LEU A 83 5.79 31.85 -17.05
C LEU A 83 5.37 33.01 -17.96
N ALA A 84 4.55 32.75 -18.97
CA ALA A 84 4.06 33.79 -19.89
C ALA A 84 3.27 34.89 -19.17
N THR A 85 2.41 34.53 -18.20
CA THR A 85 1.64 35.52 -17.42
C THR A 85 2.52 36.40 -16.53
N VAL A 86 3.55 35.83 -15.89
CA VAL A 86 4.47 36.59 -15.03
C VAL A 86 5.30 37.57 -15.87
N THR A 87 5.82 37.13 -17.01
CA THR A 87 6.60 38.00 -17.91
C THR A 87 5.73 39.14 -18.46
N GLY A 88 4.47 38.86 -18.84
CA GLY A 88 3.52 39.88 -19.28
C GLY A 88 3.25 40.94 -18.22
N LEU A 89 2.96 40.54 -16.98
CA LEU A 89 2.74 41.48 -15.87
C LEU A 89 3.99 42.31 -15.55
N LEU A 90 5.18 41.71 -15.62
CA LEU A 90 6.44 42.43 -15.40
C LEU A 90 6.64 43.53 -16.45
N LEU A 91 6.42 43.21 -17.73
CA LEU A 91 6.54 44.18 -18.82
C LEU A 91 5.52 45.31 -18.72
N VAL A 92 4.28 45.01 -18.35
CA VAL A 92 3.25 46.02 -18.08
C VAL A 92 3.66 46.91 -16.91
N GLY A 93 4.16 46.34 -15.81
CA GLY A 93 4.65 47.11 -14.66
C GLY A 93 5.80 48.05 -15.01
N ILE A 94 6.77 47.58 -15.81
CA ILE A 94 7.88 48.40 -16.31
C ILE A 94 7.36 49.52 -17.22
N ALA A 95 6.46 49.22 -18.16
CA ALA A 95 5.88 50.22 -19.05
C ALA A 95 5.08 51.27 -18.28
N VAL A 96 4.27 50.85 -17.30
CA VAL A 96 3.55 51.73 -16.38
C VAL A 96 4.54 52.62 -15.62
N TRP A 97 5.61 52.06 -15.07
CA TRP A 97 6.63 52.82 -14.33
C TRP A 97 7.37 53.85 -15.20
N THR A 98 7.67 53.52 -16.46
CA THR A 98 8.40 54.41 -17.37
C THR A 98 7.52 55.46 -18.04
N TYR A 99 6.25 55.13 -18.33
CA TYR A 99 5.33 56.02 -19.03
C TYR A 99 4.44 56.85 -18.11
N LEU A 100 4.17 56.42 -16.87
CA LEU A 100 3.45 57.30 -15.95
C LEU A 100 4.35 58.49 -15.63
N PRO A 101 3.92 59.71 -16.00
CA PRO A 101 4.67 60.89 -15.66
C PRO A 101 4.81 60.94 -14.14
N ARG A 102 6.04 61.18 -13.68
CA ARG A 102 6.45 61.36 -12.27
C ARG A 102 5.77 62.55 -11.56
N ASN A 103 4.61 62.99 -12.07
CA ASN A 103 3.85 64.16 -11.67
C ASN A 103 2.74 63.79 -10.66
N THR A 104 3.04 62.88 -9.72
CA THR A 104 2.16 62.59 -8.58
C THR A 104 2.65 63.24 -7.28
N GLN A 105 3.72 64.05 -7.34
CA GLN A 105 4.21 64.82 -6.18
C GLN A 105 3.24 65.90 -5.67
N GLN A 106 2.09 66.11 -6.31
CA GLN A 106 1.08 67.06 -5.84
C GLN A 106 -0.13 66.46 -5.11
N LEU A 107 -0.19 65.13 -4.92
CA LEU A 107 -1.13 64.55 -3.94
C LEU A 107 -0.48 64.53 -2.56
N ARG A 108 -0.49 65.69 -1.91
CA ARG A 108 -0.22 65.88 -0.49
C ARG A 108 -1.27 65.05 0.28
N PRO A 109 -0.91 64.00 1.03
CA PRO A 109 -1.90 63.26 1.81
C PRO A 109 -2.26 64.08 3.05
N SER A 110 -3.36 64.81 3.00
CA SER A 110 -4.01 65.45 4.15
C SER A 110 -4.63 64.44 5.14
N ILE A 111 -4.28 63.14 5.05
CA ILE A 111 -4.94 62.06 5.81
C ILE A 111 -4.09 61.60 7.01
N LEU A 112 -2.98 62.27 7.32
CA LEU A 112 -2.25 62.08 8.59
C LEU A 112 -2.81 63.00 9.69
N GLN A 113 -4.12 62.90 9.91
CA GLN A 113 -4.78 63.33 11.14
C GLN A 113 -5.93 62.36 11.45
N ALA A 114 -5.61 61.06 11.34
CA ALA A 114 -6.37 60.02 12.02
C ALA A 114 -5.62 59.76 13.33
N ASP A 115 -6.08 60.46 14.35
CA ASP A 115 -5.62 60.40 15.72
C ASP A 115 -5.42 58.94 16.16
N GLY A 116 -4.31 58.67 16.84
CA GLY A 116 -3.87 57.35 17.30
C GLY A 116 -4.82 56.72 18.33
N ARG A 117 -6.02 56.38 17.89
CA ARG A 117 -7.05 55.67 18.65
C ARG A 117 -7.51 54.46 17.85
N TRP A 118 -6.56 53.66 17.38
CA TRP A 118 -6.83 52.25 17.09
C TRP A 118 -7.05 51.58 18.44
N GLY A 119 -8.32 51.60 18.88
CA GLY A 119 -8.75 50.99 20.13
C GLY A 119 -8.27 49.55 20.21
N GLU A 120 -7.80 49.16 21.39
CA GLU A 120 -7.41 47.79 21.72
C GLU A 120 -8.53 46.77 21.44
N ASP A 121 -9.78 47.23 21.28
CA ASP A 121 -10.93 46.43 20.85
C ASP A 121 -10.75 45.74 19.48
N SER A 122 -9.96 46.33 18.57
CA SER A 122 -9.75 45.72 17.23
C SER A 122 -8.91 44.45 17.25
N LYS A 123 -8.08 44.24 18.28
CA LYS A 123 -7.27 43.01 18.43
C LYS A 123 -8.14 41.83 18.85
N GLU A 124 -9.20 42.08 19.62
CA GLU A 124 -10.12 41.04 20.09
C GLU A 124 -11.00 40.53 18.94
N GLU A 125 -11.50 41.43 18.07
CA GLU A 125 -12.27 41.03 16.89
C GLU A 125 -11.46 40.19 15.90
N ILE A 126 -10.17 40.51 15.69
CA ILE A 126 -9.30 39.71 14.80
C ILE A 126 -9.05 38.32 15.39
N ARG A 127 -8.90 38.19 16.72
CA ARG A 127 -8.75 36.89 17.39
C ARG A 127 -10.02 36.05 17.30
N ILE A 128 -11.20 36.66 17.49
CA ILE A 128 -12.50 35.98 17.38
C ILE A 128 -12.74 35.52 15.94
N ALA A 129 -12.40 36.35 14.94
CA ALA A 129 -12.52 35.99 13.53
C ALA A 129 -11.60 34.82 13.13
N ALA A 130 -10.36 34.79 13.63
CA ALA A 130 -9.41 33.71 13.36
C ALA A 130 -9.87 32.35 13.94
N VAL A 131 -10.42 32.35 15.17
CA VAL A 131 -10.95 31.12 15.80
C VAL A 131 -12.19 30.60 15.07
N LYS A 132 -13.09 31.49 14.64
CA LYS A 132 -14.32 31.12 13.91
C LYS A 132 -14.01 30.47 12.56
N ASN A 133 -12.99 30.95 11.85
CA ASN A 133 -12.54 30.36 10.59
C ASN A 133 -11.92 28.96 10.80
N ARG A 134 -11.13 28.77 11.86
CA ARG A 134 -10.52 27.47 12.20
C ARG A 134 -11.58 26.42 12.55
N LEU A 135 -12.65 26.80 13.25
CA LEU A 135 -13.78 25.91 13.55
C LEU A 135 -14.57 25.51 12.29
N GLN A 136 -14.76 26.42 11.33
CA GLN A 136 -15.42 26.09 10.06
C GLN A 136 -14.64 25.05 9.24
N ILE A 137 -13.30 25.13 9.25
CA ILE A 137 -12.43 24.15 8.56
C ILE A 137 -12.54 22.77 9.20
N LEU A 138 -12.59 22.70 10.53
CA LEU A 138 -12.73 21.42 11.25
C LEU A 138 -14.11 20.79 11.04
N LYS A 139 -15.18 21.59 11.01
CA LYS A 139 -16.54 21.10 10.74
C LYS A 139 -16.68 20.51 9.33
N ARG A 140 -15.98 21.06 8.33
CA ARG A 140 -15.92 20.47 6.98
C ARG A 140 -15.20 19.12 6.94
N ARG A 141 -14.24 18.87 7.84
CA ARG A 141 -13.52 17.58 7.90
C ARG A 141 -14.36 16.47 8.53
N GLN A 142 -15.27 16.79 9.46
CA GLN A 142 -16.15 15.78 10.07
C GLN A 142 -17.22 15.23 9.12
N HIS A 143 -17.60 15.96 8.07
CA HIS A 143 -18.50 15.46 7.02
C HIS A 143 -17.78 14.64 5.93
N LEU A 144 -16.46 14.49 6.00
CA LEU A 144 -15.68 13.62 5.12
C LEU A 144 -15.37 12.26 5.80
N THR A 145 -16.17 11.86 6.79
CA THR A 145 -16.22 10.45 7.19
C THR A 145 -16.65 9.63 5.98
N PHE A 146 -15.67 8.89 5.48
CA PHE A 146 -15.73 7.91 4.41
C PHE A 146 -17.13 7.30 4.23
N PRO A 147 -17.71 7.33 3.01
CA PRO A 147 -18.74 6.37 2.69
C PRO A 147 -18.07 5.00 2.78
N SER A 148 -18.34 4.28 3.86
CA SER A 148 -18.18 2.84 3.93
C SER A 148 -19.09 2.27 2.85
N ARG A 149 -18.59 2.18 1.62
CA ARG A 149 -19.21 1.39 0.55
C ARG A 149 -19.30 -0.04 1.09
N PRO A 150 -20.49 -0.59 1.37
CA PRO A 150 -20.59 -2.02 1.47
C PRO A 150 -20.25 -2.54 0.07
N ALA A 151 -19.17 -3.31 -0.04
CA ALA A 151 -18.89 -4.07 -1.23
C ALA A 151 -20.05 -5.08 -1.40
N ARG A 152 -21.08 -4.68 -2.16
CA ARG A 152 -22.14 -5.56 -2.63
C ARG A 152 -21.48 -6.46 -3.67
N PHE A 153 -21.03 -7.63 -3.25
CA PHE A 153 -20.66 -8.74 -4.13
C PHE A 153 -21.93 -9.55 -4.42
N PRO A 154 -22.60 -9.38 -5.58
CA PRO A 154 -23.65 -10.30 -5.98
C PRO A 154 -22.96 -11.56 -6.53
N GLY A 155 -22.87 -12.63 -5.74
CA GLY A 155 -22.39 -13.90 -6.29
C GLY A 155 -22.08 -15.05 -5.35
N ILE A 156 -21.88 -14.83 -4.04
CA ILE A 156 -21.31 -15.88 -3.17
C ILE A 156 -22.31 -16.46 -2.14
N GLU A 157 -23.50 -15.89 -2.01
CA GLU A 157 -24.47 -16.34 -0.98
C GLU A 157 -25.11 -17.71 -1.28
N LYS A 158 -25.02 -18.24 -2.51
CA LYS A 158 -25.58 -19.57 -2.80
C LYS A 158 -24.67 -20.74 -2.47
N GLU A 159 -23.41 -20.51 -2.09
CA GLU A 159 -22.47 -21.61 -1.83
C GLU A 159 -22.18 -21.83 -0.33
N ILE A 160 -22.42 -20.82 0.52
CA ILE A 160 -22.13 -20.92 1.96
C ILE A 160 -23.17 -21.76 2.71
N HIS A 161 -24.41 -21.84 2.23
CA HIS A 161 -25.43 -22.73 2.81
C HIS A 161 -25.22 -24.22 2.47
N GLY A 162 -24.38 -24.56 1.48
CA GLY A 162 -24.03 -25.94 1.15
C GLY A 162 -22.87 -26.52 1.98
N MET A 163 -22.04 -25.67 2.59
CA MET A 163 -20.84 -26.10 3.31
C MET A 163 -21.05 -26.36 4.80
N GLN A 164 -22.05 -25.73 5.44
CA GLN A 164 -22.34 -25.97 6.86
C GLN A 164 -22.82 -27.39 7.17
N HIS A 165 -23.35 -28.13 6.19
CA HIS A 165 -23.78 -29.52 6.39
C HIS A 165 -22.66 -30.58 6.24
N ARG A 166 -21.46 -30.22 5.75
CA ARG A 166 -20.32 -31.17 5.63
C ARG A 166 -19.32 -31.10 6.77
N VAL A 167 -19.23 -29.98 7.49
CA VAL A 167 -18.27 -29.85 8.61
C VAL A 167 -18.76 -30.59 9.87
N SER A 168 -20.04 -30.93 9.97
CA SER A 168 -20.60 -31.71 11.10
C SER A 168 -20.30 -33.21 11.05
N ARG A 169 -19.73 -33.75 9.97
CA ARG A 169 -19.40 -35.20 9.86
C ARG A 169 -17.92 -35.55 10.00
N ILE A 170 -17.03 -34.56 10.13
CA ILE A 170 -15.58 -34.82 10.31
C ILE A 170 -15.16 -34.66 11.79
N SER A 171 -16.02 -34.11 12.64
CA SER A 171 -15.72 -33.85 14.06
C SER A 171 -15.89 -35.04 15.00
N THR A 172 -16.23 -36.25 14.53
CA THR A 172 -16.47 -37.43 15.38
C THR A 172 -15.51 -38.61 15.16
N CYS A 173 -14.47 -38.47 14.33
CA CYS A 173 -13.45 -39.53 14.14
C CYS A 173 -12.11 -39.24 14.83
N MET A 174 -12.09 -38.49 15.94
CA MET A 174 -10.84 -38.16 16.66
C MET A 174 -10.72 -38.71 18.09
N THR A 175 -11.67 -39.50 18.59
CA THR A 175 -11.64 -39.96 19.99
C THR A 175 -11.55 -41.46 20.24
N GLU A 176 -11.59 -42.33 19.23
CA GLU A 176 -11.47 -43.78 19.49
C GLU A 176 -10.51 -44.49 18.53
N ARG A 177 -9.47 -45.09 19.13
CA ARG A 177 -8.47 -46.02 18.57
C ARG A 177 -7.40 -45.43 17.65
N CYS A 178 -6.38 -44.84 18.28
CA CYS A 178 -5.02 -44.94 17.76
C CYS A 178 -4.24 -45.95 18.64
N PRO A 179 -3.77 -47.09 18.11
CA PRO A 179 -3.05 -48.09 18.89
C PRO A 179 -1.69 -47.56 19.34
N ARG A 180 -1.46 -47.65 20.66
CA ARG A 180 -0.17 -47.52 21.33
C ARG A 180 0.87 -48.44 20.68
N SER A 181 1.88 -47.91 19.99
CA SER A 181 3.13 -48.67 19.75
C SER A 181 4.40 -47.84 19.56
N PHE A 182 4.43 -46.55 19.94
CA PHE A 182 5.61 -45.69 19.73
C PHE A 182 6.34 -45.23 20.99
N ARG A 183 6.09 -45.87 22.15
CA ARG A 183 6.70 -45.48 23.43
C ARG A 183 7.78 -46.42 23.98
N GLU A 184 8.23 -47.43 23.23
CA GLU A 184 9.28 -48.38 23.70
C GLU A 184 10.68 -48.20 23.09
N ILE A 185 10.92 -47.27 22.15
CA ILE A 185 12.23 -47.16 21.49
C ILE A 185 13.22 -46.20 22.20
N LEU A 186 12.86 -45.60 23.34
CA LEU A 186 13.71 -44.59 24.01
C LEU A 186 14.37 -45.01 25.34
N ILE A 187 14.49 -46.30 25.66
CA ILE A 187 15.19 -46.75 26.89
C ILE A 187 16.44 -47.62 26.67
N HIS A 188 16.78 -48.06 25.45
CA HIS A 188 17.86 -49.07 25.30
C HIS A 188 19.28 -48.59 24.93
N LYS A 189 19.62 -47.30 24.98
CA LYS A 189 20.98 -46.83 24.64
C LYS A 189 21.71 -46.09 25.78
N ARG A 190 21.64 -46.64 27.00
CA ARG A 190 22.49 -46.23 28.14
C ARG A 190 22.93 -47.43 28.99
N ARG A 191 23.57 -48.41 28.38
CA ARG A 191 24.41 -49.42 29.05
C ARG A 191 25.11 -50.29 28.00
N LYS A 192 26.39 -50.00 27.74
CA LYS A 192 27.50 -50.92 27.44
C LYS A 192 28.62 -50.16 26.73
N GLY A 193 29.81 -50.19 27.33
CA GLY A 193 31.10 -49.82 26.72
C GLY A 193 31.45 -48.36 26.87
#